data_AF-A0A6I7PQX0-F1
#
_entry.id   AF-A0A6I7PQX0-F1
#
_cell.length_a   1.000
_cell.length_b   1.000
_cell.length_c   1.000
_cell.angle_alpha   90.00
_cell.angle_beta   90.00
_cell.angle_gamma   90.00
#
_symmetry.space_group_name_H-M   'P 1'
#
loop_
_entity.id
_entity.type
_entity.pdbx_description
1 polymer ?
#
loop_
_entity_poly.entity_id
_entity_poly.type
_entity_poly.pdbx_seq_one_letter_code
_entity_poly.pdbx_strand_id
1 'polypeptide(L)'
;MSHNTKVYRPQGGDSLEVAPGGAINVADGGAVRGGTVVQSFVGSATVAQVNAGLELIPGVAGRSIRPLLIRLVFAGTAAGATDIRISDTNSSPVDAVTVAVAAANGSTVTTAGAAAANVTYGAGLLAALTAGEGVQIRKTGGTLTGTTSVGVLVLYEVI
;
A
#
# COMPACT_ATOMS: atom_id res chain seq x y z
N MET A 1 -32.99 -12.42 41.10
CA MET A 1 -31.58 -12.74 40.85
C MET A 1 -30.87 -11.44 40.46
N SER A 2 -29.94 -10.96 41.28
CA SER A 2 -29.14 -9.78 40.96
C SER A 2 -27.91 -10.22 40.17
N HIS A 3 -27.69 -9.66 38.98
CA HIS A 3 -26.47 -9.88 38.20
C HIS A 3 -25.51 -8.72 38.49
N ASN A 4 -24.43 -8.99 39.22
CA ASN A 4 -23.35 -8.02 39.37
C ASN A 4 -22.62 -7.88 38.03
N THR A 5 -22.64 -6.69 37.45
CA THR A 5 -21.75 -6.34 36.34
C THR A 5 -20.32 -6.34 36.89
N LYS A 6 -19.51 -7.32 36.50
CA LYS A 6 -18.06 -7.26 36.74
C LYS A 6 -17.49 -6.14 35.88
N VAL A 7 -17.41 -4.94 36.44
CA VAL A 7 -16.65 -3.84 35.84
C VAL A 7 -15.18 -4.17 36.08
N TYR A 8 -14.50 -4.73 35.08
CA TYR A 8 -13.04 -4.81 35.09
C TYR A 8 -12.49 -3.38 35.06
N ARG A 9 -11.85 -2.95 36.16
CA ARG A 9 -11.05 -1.73 36.25
C ARG A 9 -9.56 -2.11 36.20
N PRO A 10 -8.69 -1.19 35.74
CA PRO A 10 -7.59 -1.46 34.83
C PRO A 10 -6.45 -2.16 35.56
N GLN A 11 -5.99 -3.31 35.04
CA GLN A 11 -4.68 -3.84 35.40
C GLN A 11 -3.70 -3.39 34.33
N GLY A 12 -3.23 -2.13 34.47
CA GLY A 12 -1.93 -1.58 34.08
C GLY A 12 -1.07 -2.18 32.97
N GLY A 13 -1.62 -2.84 31.95
CA GLY A 13 -0.92 -3.35 30.79
C GLY A 13 -1.43 -2.67 29.52
N ASP A 14 -0.56 -2.55 28.52
CA ASP A 14 -0.87 -1.97 27.20
C ASP A 14 -1.86 -2.81 26.38
N SER A 15 -2.40 -3.90 26.93
CA SER A 15 -3.23 -4.87 26.25
C SER A 15 -4.59 -5.09 26.93
N LEU A 16 -5.63 -5.14 26.10
CA LEU A 16 -6.94 -5.70 26.43
C LEU A 16 -7.01 -7.11 25.85
N GLU A 17 -7.04 -8.12 26.71
CA GLU A 17 -7.24 -9.51 26.28
C GLU A 17 -8.73 -9.87 26.37
N VAL A 18 -9.30 -10.37 25.26
CA VAL A 18 -10.68 -10.85 25.19
C VAL A 18 -10.67 -12.35 25.07
N ALA A 19 -11.27 -13.04 26.04
CA ALA A 19 -11.34 -14.50 26.06
C ALA A 19 -12.13 -15.04 24.85
N PRO A 20 -11.89 -16.30 24.43
CA PRO A 20 -12.68 -16.95 23.39
C PRO A 20 -14.19 -16.87 23.68
N GLY A 21 -14.97 -16.40 22.72
CA GLY A 21 -16.41 -16.17 22.87
C GLY A 21 -16.80 -14.87 23.58
N GLY A 22 -15.83 -14.06 24.01
CA GLY A 22 -16.07 -12.71 24.51
C GLY A 22 -16.40 -11.73 23.38
N ALA A 23 -17.17 -10.69 23.71
CA ALA A 23 -17.51 -9.62 22.80
C ALA A 23 -17.00 -8.27 23.34
N ILE A 24 -16.48 -7.42 22.45
CA ILE A 24 -16.22 -6.02 22.74
C ILE A 24 -17.48 -5.23 22.35
N ASN A 25 -18.20 -4.72 23.34
CA ASN A 25 -19.34 -3.84 23.11
C ASN A 25 -18.87 -2.39 23.16
N VAL A 26 -18.98 -1.70 22.04
CA VAL A 26 -18.66 -0.27 21.92
C VAL A 26 -19.97 0.51 22.01
N ALA A 27 -20.04 1.51 22.91
CA ALA A 27 -21.23 2.35 23.05
C ALA A 27 -21.54 3.11 21.76
N ASP A 28 -22.79 3.55 21.59
CA ASP A 28 -23.17 4.40 20.45
C ASP A 28 -22.27 5.64 20.37
N GLY A 29 -21.62 5.82 19.22
CA GLY A 29 -20.64 6.89 18.99
C GLY A 29 -19.23 6.61 19.52
N GLY A 30 -19.00 5.49 20.21
CA GLY A 30 -17.67 5.02 20.60
C GLY A 30 -16.91 4.42 19.41
N ALA A 31 -15.58 4.46 19.46
CA ALA A 31 -14.73 3.82 18.47
C ALA A 31 -13.55 3.11 19.13
N VAL A 32 -13.29 1.87 18.75
CA VAL A 32 -11.99 1.22 18.96
C VAL A 32 -11.08 1.71 17.84
N ARG A 33 -10.14 2.58 18.16
CA ARG A 33 -9.13 3.06 17.22
C ARG A 33 -7.82 2.35 17.52
N GLY A 34 -7.35 1.53 16.58
CA GLY A 34 -5.92 1.22 16.56
C GLY A 34 -5.15 2.51 16.32
N GLY A 35 -3.95 2.63 16.91
CA GLY A 35 -2.98 3.62 16.42
C GLY A 35 -2.66 3.37 14.94
N THR A 36 -1.94 4.28 14.29
CA THR A 36 -1.49 4.05 12.92
C THR A 36 -0.66 2.77 12.85
N VAL A 37 -1.19 1.73 12.21
CA VAL A 37 -0.49 0.46 12.02
C VAL A 37 0.20 0.51 10.66
N VAL A 38 1.50 0.28 10.66
CA VAL A 38 2.24 0.01 9.43
C VAL A 38 1.85 -1.37 8.93
N GLN A 39 1.28 -1.42 7.74
CA GLN A 39 0.87 -2.61 7.03
C GLN A 39 1.83 -2.89 5.88
N SER A 40 1.82 -4.13 5.39
CA SER A 40 2.58 -4.52 4.21
C SER A 40 1.67 -5.19 3.19
N PHE A 41 1.86 -4.82 1.93
CA PHE A 41 1.39 -5.58 0.78
C PHE A 41 2.59 -6.27 0.17
N VAL A 42 2.49 -7.58 -0.10
CA VAL A 42 3.48 -8.36 -0.84
C VAL A 42 2.76 -9.15 -1.91
N GLY A 43 3.14 -8.96 -3.17
CA GLY A 43 2.49 -9.63 -4.28
C GLY A 43 3.31 -9.57 -5.56
N SER A 44 2.70 -10.02 -6.65
CA SER A 44 3.27 -9.89 -7.99
C SER A 44 2.19 -9.53 -8.99
N ALA A 45 2.56 -8.72 -9.99
CA ALA A 45 1.72 -8.36 -11.11
C ALA A 45 2.31 -8.94 -12.40
N THR A 46 1.49 -9.65 -13.17
CA THR A 46 1.85 -10.05 -14.54
C THR A 46 1.92 -8.83 -15.45
N VAL A 47 2.58 -8.96 -16.60
CA VAL A 47 2.63 -7.88 -17.60
C VAL A 47 1.25 -7.41 -18.05
N ALA A 48 0.31 -8.34 -18.24
CA ALA A 48 -1.06 -7.99 -18.59
C ALA A 48 -1.73 -7.14 -17.50
N GLN A 49 -1.52 -7.49 -16.22
CA GLN A 49 -2.03 -6.75 -15.08
C GLN A 49 -1.40 -5.36 -14.94
N VAL A 50 -0.09 -5.22 -15.14
CA VAL A 50 0.57 -3.90 -15.12
C VAL A 50 0.08 -3.02 -16.28
N ASN A 51 -0.14 -3.61 -17.46
CA ASN A 51 -0.71 -2.89 -18.61
C ASN A 51 -2.16 -2.45 -18.36
N ALA A 52 -2.93 -3.20 -17.57
CA ALA A 52 -4.30 -2.89 -17.22
C ALA A 52 -4.44 -1.92 -16.02
N GLY A 53 -3.36 -1.65 -15.28
CA GLY A 53 -3.42 -0.84 -14.05
C GLY A 53 -3.97 -1.62 -12.86
N LEU A 54 -3.30 -2.71 -12.47
CA LEU A 54 -3.74 -3.56 -11.38
C LEU A 54 -3.76 -2.80 -10.05
N GLU A 55 -4.91 -2.80 -9.39
CA GLU A 55 -5.06 -2.40 -8.00
C GLU A 55 -4.39 -3.44 -7.08
N LEU A 56 -3.46 -2.98 -6.26
CA LEU A 56 -2.67 -3.78 -5.32
C LEU A 56 -3.25 -3.72 -3.91
N ILE A 57 -3.61 -2.51 -3.48
CA ILE A 57 -4.21 -2.25 -2.17
C ILE A 57 -5.55 -1.57 -2.44
N PRO A 58 -6.67 -2.16 -2.01
CA PRO A 58 -7.98 -1.57 -2.23
C PRO A 58 -8.11 -0.24 -1.47
N GLY A 59 -8.82 0.71 -2.07
CA GLY A 59 -9.16 1.97 -1.42
C GLY A 59 -10.00 1.78 -0.15
N VAL A 60 -9.78 2.65 0.84
CA VAL A 60 -10.57 2.66 2.07
C VAL A 60 -11.36 3.96 2.12
N ALA A 61 -12.69 3.85 2.04
CA ALA A 61 -13.58 5.02 2.03
C ALA A 61 -13.30 5.96 3.22
N GLY A 62 -13.10 7.24 2.93
CA GLY A 62 -12.83 8.28 3.94
C GLY A 62 -11.45 8.23 4.59
N ARG A 63 -10.53 7.39 4.10
CA ARG A 63 -9.14 7.28 4.57
C ARG A 63 -8.15 7.45 3.43
N SER A 64 -6.94 7.87 3.76
CA SER A 64 -5.83 7.92 2.81
C SER A 64 -4.84 6.79 3.09
N ILE A 65 -4.23 6.28 2.03
CA ILE A 65 -3.08 5.39 2.15
C ILE A 65 -1.81 6.25 2.07
N ARG A 66 -0.89 6.06 3.01
CA ARG A 66 0.44 6.69 2.98
C ARG A 66 1.52 5.63 2.76
N PRO A 67 2.07 5.50 1.55
CA PRO A 67 3.22 4.64 1.28
C PRO A 67 4.46 5.13 2.05
N LEU A 68 5.10 4.22 2.77
CA LEU A 68 6.33 4.46 3.53
C LEU A 68 7.56 3.94 2.79
N LEU A 69 7.43 2.79 2.14
CA LEU A 69 8.48 2.15 1.37
C LEU A 69 7.85 1.38 0.23
N ILE A 70 8.45 1.48 -0.96
CA ILE A 70 8.07 0.69 -2.11
C ILE A 70 9.30 -0.06 -2.61
N ARG A 71 9.11 -1.34 -2.95
CA ARG A 71 10.12 -2.16 -3.62
C ARG A 71 9.49 -2.89 -4.78
N LEU A 72 10.12 -2.77 -5.95
CA LEU A 72 9.76 -3.45 -7.18
C LEU A 72 10.89 -4.39 -7.59
N VAL A 73 10.54 -5.58 -8.06
CA VAL A 73 11.49 -6.58 -8.57
C VAL A 73 11.01 -7.04 -9.92
N PHE A 74 11.81 -6.79 -10.96
CA PHE A 74 11.43 -7.16 -12.33
C PHE A 74 11.96 -8.55 -12.66
N ALA A 75 11.08 -9.44 -13.13
CA ALA A 75 11.48 -10.74 -13.66
C ALA A 75 11.85 -10.58 -15.14
N GLY A 76 13.09 -10.18 -15.42
CA GLY A 76 13.59 -9.88 -16.76
C GLY A 76 13.70 -8.39 -17.07
N THR A 77 13.98 -8.06 -18.34
CA THR A 77 14.20 -6.67 -18.77
C THR A 77 12.93 -6.10 -19.41
N ALA A 78 12.32 -5.14 -18.75
CA ALA A 78 11.16 -4.42 -19.26
C ALA A 78 11.51 -3.65 -20.54
N ALA A 79 10.53 -3.55 -21.43
CA ALA A 79 10.60 -2.78 -22.67
C ALA A 79 9.20 -2.25 -23.04
N GLY A 80 9.13 -1.45 -24.11
CA GLY A 80 7.89 -1.02 -24.78
C GLY A 80 7.10 0.10 -24.08
N ALA A 81 7.02 0.09 -22.75
CA ALA A 81 6.50 1.20 -21.96
C ALA A 81 7.55 2.30 -21.77
N THR A 82 7.12 3.51 -21.37
CA THR A 82 8.03 4.60 -20.97
C THR A 82 8.49 4.40 -19.54
N ASP A 83 7.54 4.14 -18.64
CA ASP A 83 7.78 3.93 -17.22
C ASP A 83 6.73 2.98 -16.61
N ILE A 84 7.08 2.42 -15.46
CA ILE A 84 6.18 1.73 -14.54
C ILE A 84 6.03 2.61 -13.30
N ARG A 85 4.80 2.78 -12.81
CA ARG A 85 4.49 3.63 -11.66
C ARG A 85 3.72 2.88 -10.59
N ILE A 86 3.97 3.27 -9.35
CA ILE A 86 3.07 3.03 -8.23
C ILE A 86 2.38 4.36 -7.93
N SER A 87 1.05 4.36 -7.99
CA SER A 87 0.22 5.57 -7.82
C SER A 87 -1.07 5.22 -7.11
N ASP A 88 -1.85 6.22 -6.74
CA ASP A 88 -3.24 5.98 -6.38
C ASP A 88 -4.10 5.62 -7.61
N THR A 89 -5.35 5.21 -7.37
CA THR A 89 -6.33 4.73 -8.36
C THR A 89 -7.20 5.84 -8.95
N ASN A 90 -6.94 7.11 -8.58
CA ASN A 90 -7.66 8.26 -9.09
C ASN A 90 -7.52 8.41 -10.61
N SER A 91 -8.52 8.99 -11.27
CA SER A 91 -8.48 9.43 -12.67
C SER A 91 -7.32 10.37 -13.01
N SER A 92 -6.85 11.16 -12.03
CA SER A 92 -5.62 11.96 -12.10
C SER A 92 -4.66 11.47 -11.01
N PRO A 93 -3.89 10.40 -11.27
CA PRO A 93 -3.20 9.69 -10.21
C PRO A 93 -2.10 10.53 -9.54
N VAL A 94 -2.01 10.43 -8.21
CA VAL A 94 -0.82 10.88 -7.48
C VAL A 94 0.20 9.75 -7.50
N ASP A 95 1.32 9.99 -8.19
CA ASP A 95 2.42 9.03 -8.27
C ASP A 95 3.22 9.01 -6.96
N ALA A 96 3.39 7.83 -6.37
CA ALA A 96 4.32 7.60 -5.29
C ALA A 96 5.74 7.33 -5.82
N VAL A 97 5.85 6.50 -6.86
CA VAL A 97 7.14 6.17 -7.50
C VAL A 97 6.94 6.06 -9.00
N THR A 98 7.90 6.58 -9.76
CA THR A 98 8.04 6.34 -11.20
C THR A 98 9.38 5.68 -11.46
N VAL A 99 9.36 4.53 -12.14
CA VAL A 99 10.55 3.80 -12.59
C VAL A 99 10.57 3.84 -14.10
N ALA A 100 11.48 4.60 -14.69
CA ALA A 100 11.67 4.58 -16.13
C ALA A 100 12.16 3.19 -16.55
N VAL A 101 11.71 2.73 -17.72
CA VAL A 101 11.98 1.35 -18.19
C VAL A 101 13.48 1.03 -18.27
N ALA A 102 14.34 2.04 -18.46
CA ALA A 102 15.80 1.88 -18.42
C ALA A 102 16.36 1.34 -17.08
N ALA A 103 15.63 1.51 -15.96
CA ALA A 103 15.98 0.92 -14.66
C ALA A 103 15.35 -0.47 -14.41
N ALA A 104 14.41 -0.92 -15.24
CA ALA A 104 13.64 -2.13 -15.02
C ALA A 104 14.29 -3.34 -15.73
N ASN A 105 15.52 -3.69 -15.35
CA ASN A 105 16.40 -4.62 -16.08
C ASN A 105 16.74 -5.92 -15.32
N GLY A 106 15.76 -6.57 -14.70
CA GLY A 106 15.99 -7.75 -13.85
C GLY A 106 16.46 -7.41 -12.43
N SER A 107 16.56 -6.12 -12.14
CA SER A 107 17.04 -5.59 -10.86
C SER A 107 15.91 -5.35 -9.86
N THR A 108 16.28 -5.25 -8.59
CA THR A 108 15.42 -4.70 -7.54
C THR A 108 15.53 -3.17 -7.56
N VAL A 109 14.39 -2.48 -7.58
CA VAL A 109 14.28 -1.06 -7.30
C VAL A 109 13.63 -0.89 -5.93
N THR A 110 14.33 -0.27 -4.98
CA THR A 110 13.80 0.05 -3.64
C THR A 110 13.81 1.56 -3.45
N THR A 111 12.70 2.11 -2.98
CA THR A 111 12.55 3.55 -2.76
C THR A 111 12.29 3.81 -1.28
N ALA A 112 13.37 4.06 -0.55
CA ALA A 112 13.34 4.43 0.88
C ALA A 112 14.33 5.56 1.24
N GLY A 113 14.97 6.18 0.23
CA GLY A 113 15.97 7.22 0.44
C GLY A 113 17.02 7.24 -0.68
N ALA A 114 17.41 8.48 -1.06
CA ALA A 114 18.24 8.89 -2.20
C ALA A 114 17.75 8.46 -3.59
N ALA A 115 17.45 9.45 -4.44
CA ALA A 115 17.05 9.21 -5.82
C ALA A 115 18.10 8.34 -6.55
N ALA A 116 17.64 7.26 -7.16
CA ALA A 116 18.45 6.46 -8.06
C ALA A 116 18.27 6.95 -9.50
N ALA A 117 19.28 6.77 -10.35
CA ALA A 117 19.14 7.07 -11.78
C ALA A 117 17.90 6.36 -12.34
N ASN A 118 17.09 7.07 -13.14
CA ASN A 118 15.88 6.54 -13.78
C ASN A 118 14.75 6.14 -12.80
N VAL A 119 14.83 6.55 -11.53
CA VAL A 119 13.78 6.37 -10.52
C VAL A 119 13.44 7.72 -9.91
N THR A 120 12.18 8.13 -10.00
CA THR A 120 11.68 9.37 -9.43
C THR A 120 10.75 9.05 -8.27
N TYR A 121 10.99 9.70 -7.14
CA TYR A 121 10.08 9.68 -5.99
C TYR A 121 9.03 10.76 -6.22
N GLY A 122 7.78 10.33 -6.38
CA GLY A 122 6.67 11.24 -6.61
C GLY A 122 6.12 11.80 -5.31
N ALA A 123 5.16 12.70 -5.43
CA ALA A 123 4.53 13.38 -4.28
C ALA A 123 3.79 12.41 -3.35
N GLY A 124 3.42 11.21 -3.82
CA GLY A 124 2.71 10.21 -3.04
C GLY A 124 3.59 9.34 -2.13
N LEU A 125 4.92 9.43 -2.19
CA LEU A 125 5.80 8.70 -1.27
C LEU A 125 6.02 9.51 0.00
N LEU A 126 5.84 8.90 1.17
CA LEU A 126 5.86 9.54 2.50
C LEU A 126 4.75 10.60 2.73
N ALA A 127 3.84 10.77 1.78
CA ALA A 127 2.66 11.63 1.91
C ALA A 127 1.37 10.82 1.75
N ALA A 128 0.26 11.39 2.22
CA ALA A 128 -1.06 10.82 2.01
C ALA A 128 -1.41 10.85 0.51
N LEU A 129 -1.82 9.71 -0.04
CA LEU A 129 -2.47 9.64 -1.33
C LEU A 129 -3.91 10.17 -1.25
N THR A 130 -4.58 10.29 -2.40
CA THR A 130 -5.97 10.76 -2.46
C THR A 130 -6.87 9.92 -1.54
N ALA A 131 -7.71 10.59 -0.74
CA ALA A 131 -8.60 9.90 0.20
C ALA A 131 -9.65 9.06 -0.54
N GLY A 132 -9.89 7.85 -0.06
CA GLY A 132 -10.80 6.88 -0.68
C GLY A 132 -10.19 6.04 -1.80
N GLU A 133 -9.02 6.43 -2.32
CA GLU A 133 -8.36 5.75 -3.44
C GLU A 133 -7.42 4.64 -2.94
N GLY A 134 -7.39 3.54 -3.70
CA GLY A 134 -6.43 2.45 -3.53
C GLY A 134 -5.06 2.76 -4.13
N VAL A 135 -4.13 1.81 -3.99
CA VAL A 135 -2.79 1.85 -4.62
C VAL A 135 -2.78 0.88 -5.80
N GLN A 136 -2.27 1.32 -6.94
CA GLN A 136 -2.13 0.50 -8.14
C GLN A 136 -0.70 0.48 -8.67
N ILE A 137 -0.40 -0.55 -9.46
CA ILE A 137 0.74 -0.60 -10.37
C ILE A 137 0.27 -0.42 -11.80
N ARG A 138 0.85 0.54 -12.50
CA ARG A 138 0.48 0.88 -13.88
C ARG A 138 1.70 1.21 -14.72
N LYS A 139 1.52 1.21 -16.03
CA LYS A 139 2.51 1.74 -16.98
C LYS A 139 2.09 3.11 -17.52
N THR A 140 3.02 3.82 -18.13
CA THR A 140 2.69 4.89 -19.09
C THR A 140 3.43 4.72 -20.41
N GLY A 141 2.98 5.46 -21.43
CA GLY A 141 3.46 5.29 -22.81
C GLY A 141 2.92 4.00 -23.44
N GLY A 142 3.80 3.27 -24.12
CA GLY A 142 3.46 2.05 -24.86
C GLY A 142 3.06 0.86 -23.99
N THR A 143 2.97 -0.32 -24.61
CA THR A 143 2.66 -1.57 -23.90
C THR A 143 3.93 -2.13 -23.26
N LEU A 144 3.87 -2.46 -21.98
CA LEU A 144 4.95 -3.12 -21.27
C LEU A 144 5.17 -4.52 -21.86
N THR A 145 6.43 -4.84 -22.16
CA THR A 145 6.89 -6.15 -22.66
C THR A 145 8.24 -6.51 -22.02
N GLY A 146 8.82 -7.66 -22.39
CA GLY A 146 10.20 -8.06 -22.05
C GLY A 146 10.40 -8.63 -20.63
N THR A 147 9.72 -8.07 -19.63
CA THR A 147 9.59 -8.71 -18.30
C THR A 147 8.42 -9.70 -18.31
N THR A 148 8.40 -10.68 -17.40
CA THR A 148 7.27 -11.62 -17.24
C THR A 148 6.34 -11.23 -16.09
N SER A 149 6.91 -10.66 -15.03
CA SER A 149 6.18 -10.17 -13.86
C SER A 149 6.97 -9.12 -13.09
N VAL A 150 6.25 -8.35 -12.28
CA VAL A 150 6.81 -7.39 -11.34
C VAL A 150 6.41 -7.82 -9.94
N GLY A 151 7.37 -8.24 -9.12
CA GLY A 151 7.19 -8.42 -7.69
C GLY A 151 7.08 -7.07 -6.99
N VAL A 152 6.13 -6.93 -6.07
CA VAL A 152 5.82 -5.66 -5.41
C VAL A 152 5.75 -5.85 -3.90
N LEU A 153 6.45 -5.00 -3.17
CA LEU A 153 6.30 -4.79 -1.73
C LEU A 153 5.94 -3.31 -1.51
N VAL A 154 4.88 -3.07 -0.75
CA VAL A 154 4.52 -1.72 -0.28
C VAL A 154 4.37 -1.79 1.24
N LEU A 155 5.18 -1.04 1.97
CA LEU A 155 4.90 -0.71 3.38
C LEU A 155 4.07 0.55 3.40
N TYR A 156 2.96 0.56 4.11
CA TYR A 156 2.02 1.67 4.11
C TYR A 156 1.28 1.81 5.42
N GLU A 157 0.68 2.97 5.62
CA GLU A 157 -0.26 3.24 6.69
C GLU A 157 -1.60 3.63 6.10
N VAL A 158 -2.67 3.36 6.84
CA VAL A 158 -4.01 3.89 6.56
C VAL A 158 -4.28 4.98 7.58
N ILE A 159 -4.48 6.21 7.12
CA ILE A 159 -4.64 7.42 7.94
C ILE A 159 -5.99 8.09 7.70
#